data_AF-A0A7C4QI54-F1
#
_entry.id   AF-A0A7C4QI54-F1
#
_cell.length_a   1.000
_cell.length_b   1.000
_cell.length_c   1.000
_cell.angle_alpha   90.00
_cell.angle_beta   90.00
_cell.angle_gamma   90.00
#
_symmetry.space_group_name_H-M   'P 1'
#
loop_
_entity.id
_entity.type
_entity.pdbx_description
1 polymer ?
#
loop_
_entity_poly.entity_id
_entity_poly.type
_entity_poly.pdbx_seq_one_letter_code
_entity_poly.pdbx_strand_id
1 'polypeptide(L)'
;MTSPPALHPRPLAPDWAPFELAIFDCDSTLCAVEGIDAMARWSGREAEVAALTQRAMNGELPLETVYSRRLELLNPTRDQMRRLGKLYRDTLLPDARPVLEALRALGRQVFIVSGGLAEGVREFGRWLGLADDHVYAVEVEYNELAGRWWESWRHPGGRNPDERVLAHDGGPLTLGQGKAEVIRKLRRAHRGRALLVGDGITDLEAAGAVDLLVGFGGVVSRERMRAQAPVFIHTPALAPVLPLALARPDAPAEHQALYRRGVELIRAGQVTFRDPALYAALARRLGFVVDLDPAES
;
A
#
# COMPACT_ATOMS: atom_id res chain seq x y z
N MET A 1 -27.72 9.93 17.21
CA MET A 1 -26.78 9.44 16.18
C MET A 1 -25.70 8.66 16.92
N THR A 2 -25.77 7.33 16.89
CA THR A 2 -24.82 6.45 17.57
C THR A 2 -23.53 6.38 16.76
N SER A 3 -22.40 6.75 17.35
CA SER A 3 -21.08 6.57 16.75
C SER A 3 -20.90 5.12 16.26
N PRO A 4 -20.29 4.88 15.09
CA PRO A 4 -20.02 3.51 14.65
C PRO A 4 -19.10 2.82 15.66
N PRO A 5 -19.29 1.51 15.92
CA PRO A 5 -18.42 0.76 16.82
C PRO A 5 -16.98 0.82 16.31
N ALA A 6 -16.03 1.04 17.22
CA ALA A 6 -14.62 0.95 16.91
C ALA A 6 -14.33 -0.40 16.26
N LEU A 7 -13.81 -0.38 15.03
CA LEU A 7 -13.36 -1.57 14.32
C LEU A 7 -12.12 -2.11 15.03
N HIS A 8 -12.34 -2.96 16.03
CA HIS A 8 -11.26 -3.68 16.68
C HIS A 8 -10.78 -4.78 15.72
N PRO A 9 -9.48 -4.82 15.37
CA PRO A 9 -8.93 -5.96 14.65
C PRO A 9 -9.23 -7.23 15.45
N ARG A 10 -9.60 -8.30 14.75
CA ARG A 10 -9.83 -9.61 15.39
C ARG A 10 -8.56 -9.96 16.18
N PRO A 11 -8.66 -10.32 17.47
CA PRO A 11 -7.47 -10.59 18.27
C PRO A 11 -6.65 -11.68 17.57
N LEU A 12 -5.38 -11.37 17.33
CA LEU A 12 -4.43 -12.35 16.83
C LEU A 12 -4.44 -13.53 17.81
N ALA A 13 -4.58 -14.75 17.28
CA ALA A 13 -4.52 -15.94 18.10
C ALA A 13 -3.21 -15.95 18.93
N PRO A 14 -3.20 -16.58 20.11
CA PRO A 14 -2.02 -16.60 20.99
C PRO A 14 -0.74 -17.18 20.32
N ASP A 15 -0.90 -17.87 19.20
CA ASP A 15 0.18 -18.33 18.33
C ASP A 15 0.24 -17.50 17.03
N TRP A 16 1.42 -16.93 16.75
CA TRP A 16 1.69 -16.19 15.52
C TRP A 16 1.75 -17.16 14.33
N ALA A 17 0.60 -17.38 13.68
CA ALA A 17 0.49 -18.20 12.48
C ALA A 17 1.01 -17.47 11.22
N PRO A 18 1.29 -18.17 10.11
CA PRO A 18 1.61 -17.54 8.82
C PRO A 18 0.40 -16.80 8.21
N PHE A 19 0.69 -15.97 7.22
CA PHE A 19 -0.30 -15.26 6.40
C PHE A 19 -0.16 -15.69 4.93
N GLU A 20 -1.23 -16.23 4.36
CA GLU A 20 -1.29 -16.71 2.98
C GLU A 20 -1.45 -15.57 1.98
N LEU A 21 -2.06 -14.45 2.39
CA LEU A 21 -2.26 -13.26 1.59
C LEU A 21 -1.40 -12.12 2.14
N ALA A 22 -0.56 -11.53 1.29
CA ALA A 22 0.20 -10.33 1.60
C ALA A 22 -0.25 -9.19 0.68
N ILE A 23 -0.90 -8.19 1.26
CA ILE A 23 -1.50 -7.06 0.56
C ILE A 23 -0.67 -5.82 0.88
N PHE A 24 -0.31 -5.06 -0.14
CA PHE A 24 0.51 -3.87 0.00
C PHE A 24 -0.22 -2.64 -0.55
N ASP A 25 -0.09 -1.50 0.14
CA ASP A 25 -0.26 -0.22 -0.51
C ASP A 25 0.88 0.06 -1.50
N CYS A 26 0.66 0.99 -2.42
CA CYS A 26 1.65 1.42 -3.40
C CYS A 26 2.39 2.68 -2.93
N ASP A 27 1.71 3.82 -2.99
CA ASP A 27 2.26 5.13 -2.65
C ASP A 27 2.71 5.13 -1.19
N SER A 28 3.87 5.72 -0.92
CA SER A 28 4.50 5.79 0.41
C SER A 28 4.72 4.45 1.15
N THR A 29 4.54 3.31 0.47
CA THR A 29 4.69 1.95 1.03
C THR A 29 5.56 1.02 0.18
N LEU A 30 5.29 0.87 -1.12
CA LEU A 30 6.18 0.15 -2.05
C LEU A 30 7.13 1.12 -2.77
N CYS A 31 6.73 2.38 -2.91
CA CYS A 31 7.55 3.46 -3.46
C CYS A 31 7.55 4.69 -2.55
N ALA A 32 8.55 5.55 -2.68
CA ALA A 32 8.76 6.69 -1.77
C ALA A 32 7.95 7.95 -2.14
N VAL A 33 6.97 7.84 -3.04
CA VAL A 33 6.26 8.99 -3.60
C VAL A 33 4.75 8.84 -3.50
N GLU A 34 4.07 9.97 -3.41
CA GLU A 34 2.64 10.11 -3.65
C GLU A 34 2.42 10.46 -5.14
N GLY A 35 1.66 9.63 -5.85
CA GLY A 35 1.51 9.74 -7.30
C GLY A 35 0.79 11.00 -7.75
N ILE A 36 -0.26 11.40 -7.01
CA ILE A 36 -1.00 12.63 -7.27
C ILE A 36 -0.11 13.87 -7.06
N ASP A 37 0.69 13.89 -6.00
CA ASP A 37 1.60 15.00 -5.71
C ASP A 37 2.73 15.10 -6.75
N ALA A 38 3.20 13.95 -7.26
CA ALA A 38 4.17 13.93 -8.36
C ALA A 38 3.62 14.57 -9.63
N MET A 39 2.37 14.28 -10.00
CA MET A 39 1.71 14.92 -11.14
C MET A 39 1.46 16.42 -10.91
N ALA A 40 1.15 16.82 -9.67
CA ALA A 40 1.04 18.21 -9.29
C ALA A 40 2.34 18.97 -9.55
N ARG A 41 3.48 18.37 -9.16
CA ARG A 41 4.82 18.93 -9.46
C ARG A 41 5.09 19.09 -10.94
N TRP A 42 4.72 18.10 -11.76
CA TRP A 42 4.92 18.20 -13.21
C TRP A 42 4.07 19.29 -13.87
N SER A 43 2.97 19.66 -13.22
CA SER A 43 1.99 20.62 -13.74
C SER A 43 2.11 22.00 -13.07
N GLY A 44 3.02 22.18 -12.10
CA GLY A 44 3.18 23.41 -11.32
C GLY A 44 1.97 23.74 -10.42
N ARG A 45 1.24 22.72 -9.98
CA ARG A 45 -0.02 22.82 -9.21
C ARG A 45 0.10 22.28 -7.78
N GLU A 46 1.32 22.19 -7.23
CA GLU A 46 1.55 21.61 -5.90
C GLU A 46 0.74 22.30 -4.80
N ALA A 47 0.71 23.64 -4.80
CA ALA A 47 0.03 24.42 -3.77
C ALA A 47 -1.49 24.16 -3.77
N GLU A 48 -2.08 24.08 -4.96
CA GLU A 48 -3.53 23.84 -5.12
C GLU A 48 -3.91 22.42 -4.69
N VAL A 49 -3.10 21.42 -5.06
CA VAL A 49 -3.31 20.03 -4.64
C VAL A 49 -3.10 19.87 -3.14
N ALA A 50 -2.06 20.48 -2.56
CA ALA A 50 -1.80 20.45 -1.13
C ALA A 50 -2.94 21.07 -0.32
N ALA A 51 -3.51 22.19 -0.79
CA ALA A 51 -4.66 22.82 -0.16
C ALA A 51 -5.89 21.89 -0.15
N LEU A 52 -6.17 21.19 -1.25
CA LEU A 52 -7.25 20.19 -1.30
C LEU A 52 -6.99 19.02 -0.34
N THR A 53 -5.76 18.50 -0.30
CA THR A 53 -5.37 17.41 0.61
C THR A 53 -5.52 17.82 2.08
N GLN A 54 -5.10 19.02 2.47
CA GLN A 54 -5.26 19.52 3.84
C GLN A 54 -6.74 19.60 4.25
N ARG A 55 -7.61 20.10 3.37
CA ARG A 55 -9.05 20.18 3.63
C ARG A 55 -9.70 18.81 3.81
N ALA A 56 -9.28 17.80 3.04
CA ALA A 56 -9.71 16.42 3.28
C ALA A 56 -9.24 15.92 4.66
N MET A 57 -7.96 16.12 5.00
CA MET A 57 -7.39 15.66 6.27
C MET A 57 -8.03 16.34 7.49
N ASN A 58 -8.45 17.61 7.34
CA ASN A 58 -9.21 18.35 8.36
C ASN A 58 -10.69 17.92 8.45
N GLY A 59 -11.16 17.04 7.57
CA GLY A 59 -12.56 16.62 7.50
C GLY A 59 -13.51 17.67 6.89
N GLU A 60 -12.98 18.73 6.27
CA GLU A 60 -13.77 19.78 5.63
C GLU A 60 -14.36 19.35 4.29
N LEU A 61 -13.72 18.37 3.64
CA LEU A 61 -14.17 17.78 2.37
C LEU A 61 -14.13 16.24 2.46
N PRO A 62 -15.14 15.53 1.92
CA PRO A 62 -15.06 14.09 1.75
C PRO A 62 -13.83 13.70 0.89
N LEU A 63 -13.18 12.59 1.24
CA LEU A 63 -12.01 12.07 0.50
C LEU A 63 -12.30 11.87 -0.98
N GLU A 64 -13.49 11.35 -1.30
CA GLU A 64 -13.96 11.16 -2.67
C GLU A 64 -13.97 12.49 -3.44
N THR A 65 -14.61 13.52 -2.88
CA THR A 65 -14.68 14.85 -3.48
C THR A 65 -13.29 15.45 -3.70
N VAL A 66 -12.37 15.24 -2.75
CA VAL A 66 -10.98 15.72 -2.89
C VAL A 66 -10.23 14.94 -3.96
N TYR A 67 -10.48 13.64 -4.10
CA TYR A 67 -9.88 12.85 -5.16
C TYR A 67 -10.30 13.35 -6.55
N SER A 68 -11.62 13.48 -6.80
CA SER A 68 -12.15 13.97 -8.08
C SER A 68 -11.64 15.37 -8.40
N ARG A 69 -11.67 16.30 -7.43
CA ARG A 69 -11.17 17.67 -7.62
C ARG A 69 -9.69 17.72 -7.94
N ARG A 70 -8.86 16.88 -7.31
CA ARG A 70 -7.42 16.82 -7.62
C ARG A 70 -7.20 16.31 -9.04
N LEU A 71 -7.93 15.31 -9.49
CA LEU A 71 -7.79 14.81 -10.87
C LEU A 71 -8.30 15.81 -11.91
N GLU A 72 -9.45 16.46 -11.68
CA GLU A 72 -9.95 17.54 -12.55
C GLU A 72 -8.95 18.70 -12.63
N LEU A 73 -8.40 19.09 -11.48
CA LEU A 73 -7.38 20.12 -11.40
C LEU A 73 -6.11 19.70 -12.13
N LEU A 74 -5.66 18.45 -12.05
CA LEU A 74 -4.43 18.03 -12.72
C LEU A 74 -4.63 17.77 -14.21
N ASN A 75 -5.83 17.33 -14.61
CA ASN A 75 -6.19 16.91 -15.96
C ASN A 75 -5.06 16.12 -16.67
N PRO A 76 -4.58 15.02 -16.06
CA PRO A 76 -3.33 14.39 -16.46
C PRO A 76 -3.43 13.78 -17.86
N THR A 77 -2.34 13.92 -18.59
CA THR A 77 -2.13 13.27 -19.90
C THR A 77 -1.82 11.78 -19.72
N ARG A 78 -2.07 10.97 -20.75
CA ARG A 78 -1.67 9.57 -20.73
C ARG A 78 -0.14 9.36 -20.64
N ASP A 79 0.65 10.28 -21.19
CA ASP A 79 2.10 10.25 -21.04
C ASP A 79 2.55 10.55 -19.60
N GLN A 80 1.85 11.42 -18.87
CA GLN A 80 2.07 11.60 -17.44
C GLN A 80 1.74 10.32 -16.66
N MET A 81 0.74 9.53 -17.06
CA MET A 81 0.46 8.23 -16.44
C MET A 81 1.59 7.21 -16.66
N ARG A 82 2.16 7.15 -17.86
CA ARG A 82 3.35 6.32 -18.12
C ARG A 82 4.57 6.79 -17.33
N ARG A 83 4.75 8.11 -17.24
CA ARG A 83 5.81 8.71 -16.41
C ARG A 83 5.65 8.34 -14.94
N LEU A 84 4.41 8.20 -14.45
CA LEU A 84 4.11 7.77 -13.10
C LEU A 84 4.57 6.33 -12.83
N GLY A 85 4.28 5.39 -13.74
CA GLY A 85 4.79 4.02 -13.63
C GLY A 85 6.32 3.95 -13.59
N LYS A 86 7.02 4.77 -14.39
CA LYS A 86 8.48 4.92 -14.30
C LYS A 86 8.92 5.50 -12.96
N LEU A 87 8.26 6.55 -12.47
CA LEU A 87 8.60 7.17 -11.19
C LEU A 87 8.51 6.16 -10.05
N TYR A 88 7.46 5.34 -10.00
CA TYR A 88 7.31 4.30 -8.97
C TYR A 88 8.47 3.30 -8.97
N ARG A 89 9.01 2.94 -10.14
CA ARG A 89 10.22 2.09 -10.23
C ARG A 89 11.46 2.80 -9.71
N ASP A 90 11.65 4.05 -10.13
CA ASP A 90 12.82 4.86 -9.76
C ASP A 90 12.86 5.16 -8.26
N THR A 91 11.71 5.15 -7.59
CA THR A 91 11.55 5.42 -6.15
C THR A 91 11.12 4.19 -5.34
N LEU A 92 11.33 2.98 -5.88
CA LEU A 92 11.08 1.73 -5.18
C LEU A 92 11.78 1.73 -3.82
N LEU A 93 11.07 1.32 -2.77
CA LEU A 93 11.65 1.23 -1.43
C LEU A 93 12.62 0.05 -1.28
N PRO A 94 13.62 0.19 -0.38
CA PRO A 94 14.55 -0.90 -0.09
C PRO A 94 13.81 -2.19 0.25
N ASP A 95 14.30 -3.29 -0.30
CA ASP A 95 13.79 -4.64 -0.09
C ASP A 95 12.39 -4.93 -0.67
N ALA A 96 11.65 -3.95 -1.21
CA ALA A 96 10.28 -4.16 -1.68
C ALA A 96 10.17 -5.26 -2.76
N ARG A 97 10.93 -5.15 -3.85
CA ARG A 97 10.94 -6.16 -4.92
C ARG A 97 11.35 -7.56 -4.43
N PRO A 98 12.51 -7.75 -3.75
CA PRO A 98 12.91 -9.08 -3.31
C PRO A 98 11.98 -9.67 -2.23
N VAL A 99 11.31 -8.84 -1.41
CA VAL A 99 10.26 -9.32 -0.48
C VAL A 99 9.06 -9.87 -1.25
N LEU A 100 8.55 -9.12 -2.24
CA LEU A 100 7.44 -9.55 -3.09
C LEU A 100 7.77 -10.83 -3.87
N GLU A 101 9.00 -10.96 -4.37
CA GLU A 101 9.52 -12.18 -5.01
C GLU A 101 9.56 -13.35 -4.02
N ALA A 102 10.16 -13.17 -2.84
CA ALA A 102 10.27 -14.22 -1.83
C ALA A 102 8.91 -14.70 -1.32
N LEU A 103 7.96 -13.79 -1.08
CA LEU A 103 6.61 -14.16 -0.66
C LEU A 103 5.94 -15.06 -1.70
N ARG A 104 6.03 -14.73 -2.99
CA ARG A 104 5.45 -15.53 -4.07
C ARG A 104 6.14 -16.88 -4.23
N ALA A 105 7.49 -16.91 -4.20
CA ALA A 105 8.27 -18.14 -4.27
C ALA A 105 7.91 -19.11 -3.11
N LEU A 106 7.55 -18.56 -1.95
CA LEU A 106 7.14 -19.31 -0.76
C LEU A 106 5.63 -19.55 -0.67
N GLY A 107 4.91 -19.43 -1.80
CA GLY A 107 3.50 -19.79 -1.93
C GLY A 107 2.53 -18.81 -1.29
N ARG A 108 2.91 -17.54 -1.14
CA ARG A 108 2.01 -16.47 -0.67
C ARG A 108 1.41 -15.74 -1.85
N GLN A 109 0.14 -15.39 -1.73
CA GLN A 109 -0.57 -14.61 -2.72
C GLN A 109 -0.32 -13.13 -2.42
N VAL A 110 0.33 -12.46 -3.35
CA VAL A 110 0.76 -11.07 -3.18
C VAL A 110 -0.10 -10.15 -4.03
N PHE A 111 -0.59 -9.08 -3.41
CA PHE A 111 -1.51 -8.12 -4.02
C PHE A 111 -1.08 -6.69 -3.75
N ILE A 112 -1.35 -5.81 -4.72
CA ILE A 112 -1.30 -4.36 -4.52
C ILE A 112 -2.74 -3.87 -4.48
N VAL A 113 -3.09 -3.12 -3.44
CA VAL A 113 -4.36 -2.40 -3.37
C VAL A 113 -4.03 -0.95 -3.06
N SER A 114 -4.35 -0.03 -3.97
CA SER A 114 -3.93 1.37 -3.86
C SER A 114 -5.03 2.34 -4.26
N GLY A 115 -5.01 3.54 -3.67
CA GLY A 115 -5.78 4.70 -4.17
C GLY A 115 -5.12 5.39 -5.36
N GLY A 116 -3.93 4.94 -5.77
CA GLY A 116 -3.23 5.41 -6.96
C GLY A 116 -3.95 5.05 -8.26
N LEU A 117 -3.45 5.61 -9.36
CA LEU A 117 -4.08 5.51 -10.68
C LEU A 117 -3.67 4.21 -11.38
N ALA A 118 -4.67 3.47 -11.89
CA ALA A 118 -4.49 2.08 -12.28
C ALA A 118 -3.45 1.85 -13.38
N GLU A 119 -3.32 2.72 -14.39
CA GLU A 119 -2.32 2.54 -15.45
C GLU A 119 -0.89 2.53 -14.89
N GLY A 120 -0.55 3.50 -14.02
CA GLY A 120 0.77 3.59 -13.41
C GLY A 120 1.03 2.48 -12.39
N VAL A 121 0.04 2.18 -11.53
CA VAL A 121 0.17 1.13 -10.50
C VAL A 121 0.26 -0.27 -11.13
N ARG A 122 -0.47 -0.56 -12.22
CA ARG A 122 -0.37 -1.82 -12.96
C ARG A 122 0.95 -1.96 -13.69
N GLU A 123 1.45 -0.91 -14.33
CA GLU A 123 2.77 -0.95 -14.95
C GLU A 123 3.85 -1.29 -13.90
N PHE A 124 3.76 -0.67 -12.72
CA PHE A 124 4.65 -0.94 -11.60
C PHE A 124 4.50 -2.37 -11.07
N GLY A 125 3.27 -2.84 -10.86
CA GLY A 125 2.98 -4.21 -10.42
C GLY A 125 3.50 -5.28 -11.38
N ARG A 126 3.33 -5.11 -12.70
CA ARG A 126 3.89 -6.02 -13.71
C ARG A 126 5.42 -6.06 -13.64
N TRP A 127 6.05 -4.91 -13.45
CA TRP A 127 7.51 -4.84 -13.30
C TRP A 127 8.01 -5.53 -12.02
N LEU A 128 7.21 -5.53 -10.95
CA LEU A 128 7.43 -6.31 -9.73
C LEU A 128 7.06 -7.81 -9.90
N GLY A 129 6.58 -8.20 -11.07
CA GLY A 129 6.22 -9.58 -11.44
C GLY A 129 4.80 -9.99 -11.04
N LEU A 130 3.93 -9.07 -10.65
CA LEU A 130 2.52 -9.36 -10.35
C LEU A 130 1.68 -9.39 -11.62
N ALA A 131 0.67 -10.25 -11.64
CA ALA A 131 -0.36 -10.25 -12.67
C ALA A 131 -1.33 -9.07 -12.47
N ASP A 132 -2.02 -8.65 -13.52
CA ASP A 132 -2.92 -7.49 -13.48
C ASP A 132 -4.11 -7.69 -12.53
N ASP A 133 -4.60 -8.92 -12.39
CA ASP A 133 -5.66 -9.31 -11.47
C ASP A 133 -5.21 -9.38 -10.00
N HIS A 134 -3.91 -9.18 -9.75
CA HIS A 134 -3.34 -9.00 -8.43
C HIS A 134 -3.10 -7.52 -8.07
N VAL A 135 -3.47 -6.59 -8.97
CA VAL A 135 -3.28 -5.15 -8.79
C VAL A 135 -4.61 -4.42 -8.88
N TYR A 136 -5.04 -3.87 -7.74
CA TYR A 136 -6.27 -3.11 -7.59
C TYR A 136 -5.93 -1.64 -7.36
N ALA A 137 -6.42 -0.78 -8.23
CA ALA A 137 -6.15 0.65 -8.23
C ALA A 137 -7.34 1.41 -8.86
N VAL A 138 -7.33 2.75 -8.80
CA VAL A 138 -8.43 3.58 -9.31
C VAL A 138 -8.40 3.59 -10.84
N GLU A 139 -9.48 3.13 -11.48
CA GLU A 139 -9.60 3.18 -12.93
C GLU A 139 -9.89 4.60 -13.40
N VAL A 140 -9.35 4.94 -14.57
CA VAL A 140 -9.58 6.22 -15.24
C VAL A 140 -10.09 6.01 -16.66
N GLU A 141 -10.99 6.89 -17.06
CA GLU A 141 -11.47 7.02 -18.43
C GLU A 141 -10.72 8.17 -19.10
N TYR A 142 -10.36 8.00 -20.37
CA TYR A 142 -9.66 9.01 -21.15
C TYR A 142 -10.60 9.71 -22.14
N ASN A 143 -10.48 11.02 -22.26
CA ASN A 143 -11.05 11.77 -23.37
C ASN A 143 -10.15 11.60 -24.61
N GLU A 144 -10.48 10.64 -25.47
CA GLU A 144 -9.78 10.37 -26.73
C GLU A 144 -9.94 11.51 -27.76
N LEU A 145 -10.91 12.40 -27.57
CA LEU A 145 -11.18 13.56 -28.44
C LEU A 145 -10.53 14.84 -27.92
N ALA A 146 -9.61 14.76 -26.96
CA ALA A 146 -8.87 15.92 -26.46
C ALA A 146 -7.83 16.43 -27.48
N GLY A 147 -7.52 17.73 -27.44
CA GLY A 147 -6.53 18.34 -28.33
C GLY A 147 -6.87 18.22 -29.82
N ARG A 148 -5.86 18.05 -30.68
CA ARG A 148 -6.04 17.86 -32.13
C ARG A 148 -6.21 16.38 -32.46
N TRP A 149 -7.20 15.73 -31.85
CA TRP A 149 -7.45 14.30 -32.02
C TRP A 149 -7.60 13.87 -33.49
N TRP A 150 -8.08 14.75 -34.38
CA TRP A 150 -8.19 14.51 -35.81
C TRP A 150 -6.83 14.33 -36.53
N GLU A 151 -5.72 14.60 -35.86
CA GLU A 151 -4.35 14.32 -36.32
C GLU A 151 -3.79 12.99 -35.80
N SER A 152 -4.56 12.19 -35.03
CA SER A 152 -4.11 10.94 -34.41
C SER A 152 -3.52 9.93 -35.41
N TRP A 153 -3.98 9.93 -36.67
CA TRP A 153 -3.46 9.10 -37.76
C TRP A 153 -1.97 9.35 -38.06
N ARG A 154 -1.42 10.50 -37.65
CA ARG A 154 0.01 10.82 -37.78
C ARG A 154 0.87 10.15 -36.72
N HIS A 155 0.26 9.58 -35.68
CA HIS A 155 0.96 8.97 -34.55
C HIS A 155 0.97 7.44 -34.65
N PRO A 156 2.04 6.76 -34.18
CA PRO A 156 2.13 5.31 -34.22
C PRO A 156 0.93 4.63 -33.54
N GLY A 157 0.23 3.79 -34.31
CA GLY A 157 -0.96 3.08 -33.84
C GLY A 157 -2.25 3.91 -33.81
N GLY A 158 -2.28 5.09 -34.45
CA GLY A 158 -3.48 5.93 -34.56
C GLY A 158 -3.98 6.52 -33.25
N ARG A 159 -3.13 6.52 -32.20
CA ARG A 159 -3.49 6.99 -30.86
C ARG A 159 -3.30 8.49 -30.72
N ASN A 160 -4.17 9.13 -29.94
CA ASN A 160 -4.11 10.56 -29.70
C ASN A 160 -3.16 10.85 -28.52
N PRO A 161 -2.00 11.51 -28.74
CA PRO A 161 -1.09 11.84 -27.64
C PRO A 161 -1.68 12.90 -26.69
N ASP A 162 -2.70 13.62 -27.15
CA ASP A 162 -3.40 14.62 -26.35
C ASP A 162 -4.52 14.03 -25.48
N GLU A 163 -4.67 12.70 -25.40
CA GLU A 163 -5.54 12.02 -24.44
C GLU A 163 -5.32 12.57 -23.02
N ARG A 164 -6.44 12.93 -22.36
CA ARG A 164 -6.48 13.41 -20.98
C ARG A 164 -7.46 12.57 -20.18
N VAL A 165 -7.25 12.45 -18.87
CA VAL A 165 -8.24 11.82 -18.00
C VAL A 165 -9.53 12.64 -18.00
N LEU A 166 -10.64 11.98 -18.31
CA LEU A 166 -11.99 12.54 -18.33
C LEU A 166 -12.68 12.33 -16.97
N ALA A 167 -12.60 11.11 -16.45
CA ALA A 167 -13.28 10.68 -15.22
C ALA A 167 -12.52 9.52 -14.57
N HIS A 168 -12.89 9.19 -13.35
CA HIS A 168 -12.52 7.94 -12.69
C HIS A 168 -13.78 7.13 -12.41
N ASP A 169 -13.66 5.81 -12.25
CA ASP A 169 -14.80 4.87 -12.20
C ASP A 169 -15.71 4.98 -10.95
N GLY A 170 -15.55 6.00 -10.11
CA GLY A 170 -16.24 6.12 -8.82
C GLY A 170 -16.10 4.86 -7.94
N GLY A 171 -15.10 4.01 -8.23
CA GLY A 171 -14.95 2.71 -7.63
C GLY A 171 -14.64 2.80 -6.14
N PRO A 172 -14.72 1.68 -5.39
CA PRO A 172 -14.56 1.71 -3.94
C PRO A 172 -13.29 2.45 -3.50
N LEU A 173 -12.18 2.30 -4.23
CA LEU A 173 -10.86 2.85 -3.90
C LEU A 173 -10.78 4.39 -3.91
N THR A 174 -11.80 5.11 -4.40
CA THR A 174 -11.91 6.57 -4.24
C THR A 174 -12.66 7.00 -2.97
N LEU A 175 -13.20 6.04 -2.21
CA LEU A 175 -13.95 6.24 -0.97
C LEU A 175 -13.10 5.85 0.26
N GLY A 176 -13.40 6.43 1.44
CA GLY A 176 -12.66 6.14 2.69
C GLY A 176 -12.61 4.64 3.04
N GLN A 177 -13.71 3.90 2.84
CA GLN A 177 -13.77 2.45 3.11
C GLN A 177 -13.48 1.56 1.89
N GLY A 178 -13.01 2.14 0.79
CA GLY A 178 -12.76 1.45 -0.46
C GLY A 178 -11.85 0.24 -0.38
N LYS A 179 -10.71 0.49 0.25
CA LYS A 179 -9.65 -0.51 0.43
C LYS A 179 -10.17 -1.72 1.20
N ALA A 180 -10.96 -1.47 2.26
CA ALA A 180 -11.59 -2.52 3.05
C ALA A 180 -12.58 -3.36 2.21
N GLU A 181 -13.35 -2.73 1.32
CA GLU A 181 -14.27 -3.45 0.43
C GLU A 181 -13.52 -4.35 -0.57
N VAL A 182 -12.50 -3.82 -1.23
CA VAL A 182 -11.66 -4.58 -2.17
C VAL A 182 -11.00 -5.76 -1.47
N ILE A 183 -10.44 -5.55 -0.28
CA ILE A 183 -9.81 -6.62 0.51
C ILE A 183 -10.84 -7.68 0.93
N ARG A 184 -12.07 -7.29 1.31
CA ARG A 184 -13.13 -8.27 1.61
C ARG A 184 -13.52 -9.09 0.39
N LYS A 185 -13.60 -8.49 -0.79
CA LYS A 185 -13.85 -9.21 -2.06
C LYS A 185 -12.73 -10.20 -2.35
N LEU A 186 -11.48 -9.77 -2.22
CA LEU A 186 -10.29 -10.59 -2.38
C LEU A 186 -10.29 -11.79 -1.40
N ARG A 187 -10.56 -11.56 -0.12
CA ARG A 187 -10.64 -12.63 0.89
C ARG A 187 -11.79 -13.62 0.69
N ARG A 188 -12.81 -13.29 -0.12
CA ARG A 188 -13.85 -14.26 -0.52
C ARG A 188 -13.33 -15.20 -1.60
N ALA A 189 -12.52 -14.69 -2.52
CA ALA A 189 -11.89 -15.45 -3.61
C ALA A 189 -10.68 -16.27 -3.15
N HIS A 190 -9.93 -15.77 -2.16
CA HIS A 190 -8.68 -16.38 -1.69
C HIS A 190 -8.80 -16.83 -0.24
N ARG A 191 -8.35 -18.05 0.07
CA ARG A 191 -8.39 -18.62 1.43
C ARG A 191 -7.11 -18.29 2.20
N GLY A 192 -7.23 -18.19 3.52
CA GLY A 192 -6.11 -17.97 4.44
C GLY A 192 -6.16 -16.62 5.16
N ARG A 193 -5.16 -16.40 6.00
CA ARG A 193 -4.96 -15.17 6.76
C ARG A 193 -4.34 -14.09 5.88
N ALA A 194 -4.79 -12.87 6.07
CA ALA A 194 -4.36 -11.71 5.32
C ALA A 194 -3.55 -10.74 6.18
N LEU A 195 -2.41 -10.34 5.65
CA LEU A 195 -1.58 -9.24 6.11
C LEU A 195 -1.81 -8.03 5.17
N LEU A 196 -2.04 -6.85 5.72
CA LEU A 196 -1.98 -5.58 4.98
C LEU A 196 -0.77 -4.79 5.46
N VAL A 197 0.06 -4.32 4.54
CA VAL A 197 1.15 -3.37 4.79
C VAL A 197 0.78 -2.04 4.14
N GLY A 198 0.75 -0.96 4.92
CA GLY A 198 0.39 0.36 4.42
C GLY A 198 0.68 1.46 5.43
N ASP A 199 0.70 2.70 4.97
CA ASP A 199 1.13 3.88 5.73
C ASP A 199 -0.02 4.87 6.01
N GLY A 200 -1.13 4.75 5.28
CA GLY A 200 -2.19 5.75 5.20
C GLY A 200 -3.40 5.50 6.11
N ILE A 201 -4.28 6.49 6.20
CA ILE A 201 -5.53 6.36 6.96
C ILE A 201 -6.49 5.34 6.33
N THR A 202 -6.47 5.21 5.01
CA THR A 202 -7.31 4.24 4.27
C THR A 202 -6.88 2.79 4.56
N ASP A 203 -5.59 2.54 4.82
CA ASP A 203 -5.09 1.24 5.31
C ASP A 203 -5.57 0.94 6.72
N LEU A 204 -5.51 1.97 7.58
CA LEU A 204 -5.97 1.86 8.95
C LEU A 204 -7.47 1.56 9.02
N GLU A 205 -8.27 2.21 8.18
CA GLU A 205 -9.70 1.92 8.02
C GLU A 205 -9.97 0.51 7.47
N ALA A 206 -9.02 -0.05 6.72
CA ALA A 206 -9.05 -1.43 6.23
C ALA A 206 -8.57 -2.48 7.24
N ALA A 207 -8.11 -2.09 8.44
CA ALA A 207 -7.63 -3.02 9.47
C ALA A 207 -8.65 -4.13 9.79
N GLY A 208 -9.94 -3.80 9.85
CA GLY A 208 -11.01 -4.77 10.12
C GLY A 208 -11.30 -5.74 8.97
N ALA A 209 -10.66 -5.56 7.80
CA ALA A 209 -10.78 -6.46 6.65
C ALA A 209 -9.64 -7.49 6.58
N VAL A 210 -8.59 -7.36 7.39
CA VAL A 210 -7.43 -8.28 7.44
C VAL A 210 -7.25 -8.91 8.81
N ASP A 211 -6.32 -9.87 8.92
CA ASP A 211 -5.99 -10.51 10.20
C ASP A 211 -4.82 -9.80 10.90
N LEU A 212 -3.96 -9.10 10.14
CA LEU A 212 -2.94 -8.20 10.68
C LEU A 212 -2.75 -6.99 9.77
N LEU A 213 -2.86 -5.80 10.33
CA LEU A 213 -2.35 -4.57 9.74
C LEU A 213 -0.93 -4.31 10.25
N VAL A 214 -0.02 -4.07 9.31
CA VAL A 214 1.34 -3.59 9.56
C VAL A 214 1.41 -2.15 9.06
N GLY A 215 1.48 -1.21 10.00
CA GLY A 215 1.72 0.18 9.68
C GLY A 215 3.13 0.38 9.17
N PHE A 216 3.30 1.16 8.12
CA PHE A 216 4.60 1.46 7.53
C PHE A 216 4.92 2.95 7.67
N GLY A 217 6.04 3.25 8.33
CA GLY A 217 6.51 4.61 8.59
C GLY A 217 7.81 4.97 7.89
N GLY A 218 8.28 4.13 6.96
CA GLY A 218 9.59 4.27 6.32
C GLY A 218 9.73 5.44 5.34
N VAL A 219 8.61 6.04 4.92
CA VAL A 219 8.56 7.24 4.07
C VAL A 219 7.97 8.41 4.85
N VAL A 220 6.74 8.25 5.34
CA VAL A 220 6.04 9.23 6.18
C VAL A 220 5.51 8.54 7.43
N SER A 221 5.98 8.98 8.60
CA SER A 221 5.47 8.49 9.88
C SER A 221 4.20 9.24 10.27
N ARG A 222 3.03 8.65 9.96
CA ARG A 222 1.73 9.24 10.33
C ARG A 222 1.35 8.84 11.75
N GLU A 223 1.13 9.83 12.61
CA GLU A 223 0.87 9.63 14.04
C GLU A 223 -0.30 8.68 14.31
N ARG A 224 -1.41 8.84 13.57
CA ARG A 224 -2.59 7.98 13.74
C ARG A 224 -2.31 6.53 13.38
N MET A 225 -1.55 6.27 12.31
CA MET A 225 -1.13 4.92 11.93
C MET A 225 -0.21 4.33 13.01
N ARG A 226 0.82 5.08 13.40
CA ARG A 226 1.79 4.70 14.44
C ARG A 226 1.12 4.33 15.77
N ALA A 227 0.12 5.11 16.19
CA ALA A 227 -0.57 4.90 17.44
C ALA A 227 -1.56 3.71 17.42
N GLN A 228 -2.09 3.34 16.25
CA GLN A 228 -3.20 2.38 16.16
C GLN A 228 -2.81 1.02 15.56
N ALA A 229 -1.80 0.97 14.69
CA ALA A 229 -1.36 -0.27 14.06
C ALA A 229 -0.87 -1.29 15.10
N PRO A 230 -1.30 -2.57 15.01
CA PRO A 230 -0.80 -3.63 15.89
C PRO A 230 0.72 -3.83 15.79
N VAL A 231 1.26 -3.68 14.58
CA VAL A 231 2.69 -3.72 14.26
C VAL A 231 3.02 -2.49 13.43
N PHE A 232 4.16 -1.86 13.69
CA PHE A 232 4.60 -0.68 12.95
C PHE A 232 6.09 -0.78 12.59
N ILE A 233 6.42 -0.59 11.31
CA ILE A 233 7.78 -0.59 10.78
C ILE A 233 8.28 0.87 10.68
N HIS A 234 9.38 1.18 11.36
CA HIS A 234 9.97 2.53 11.40
C HIS A 234 11.02 2.78 10.31
N THR A 235 11.54 1.71 9.73
CA THR A 235 12.61 1.75 8.72
C THR A 235 12.06 1.81 7.29
N PRO A 236 12.76 2.43 6.32
CA PRO A 236 12.41 2.34 4.90
C PRO A 236 12.54 0.93 4.31
N ALA A 237 13.17 -0.02 5.02
CA ALA A 237 13.35 -1.38 4.55
C ALA A 237 12.09 -2.26 4.74
N LEU A 238 11.66 -2.92 3.67
CA LEU A 238 10.52 -3.85 3.68
C LEU A 238 10.88 -5.26 4.17
N ALA A 239 12.17 -5.57 4.35
CA ALA A 239 12.64 -6.88 4.82
C ALA A 239 11.88 -7.46 6.05
N PRO A 240 11.46 -6.66 7.06
CA PRO A 240 10.71 -7.18 8.21
C PRO A 240 9.36 -7.82 7.85
N VAL A 241 8.77 -7.46 6.71
CA VAL A 241 7.49 -8.05 6.26
C VAL A 241 7.63 -9.56 6.05
N LEU A 242 8.79 -10.04 5.63
CA LEU A 242 9.01 -11.45 5.32
C LEU A 242 8.87 -12.36 6.57
N PRO A 243 9.60 -12.15 7.69
CA PRO A 243 9.37 -12.92 8.91
C PRO A 243 7.98 -12.72 9.52
N LEU A 244 7.40 -11.52 9.42
CA LEU A 244 6.03 -11.25 9.90
C LEU A 244 4.99 -12.10 9.16
N ALA A 245 5.12 -12.21 7.83
CA ALA A 245 4.21 -12.97 6.98
C ALA A 245 4.43 -14.48 7.06
N LEU A 246 5.69 -14.94 7.05
CA LEU A 246 6.01 -16.36 6.97
C LEU A 246 5.91 -17.09 8.32
N ALA A 247 6.13 -16.39 9.43
CA ALA A 247 5.95 -16.93 10.77
C ALA A 247 6.67 -18.29 10.98
N ARG A 248 7.98 -18.34 10.68
CA ARG A 248 8.81 -19.55 10.81
C ARG A 248 10.24 -19.20 11.24
N PRO A 249 11.05 -20.10 11.78
CA PRO A 249 12.40 -19.74 12.25
C PRO A 249 13.37 -19.31 11.14
N ASP A 250 13.16 -19.79 9.91
CA ASP A 250 14.09 -19.59 8.80
C ASP A 250 13.37 -19.43 7.45
N ALA A 251 14.14 -19.13 6.40
CA ALA A 251 13.69 -19.20 5.01
C ALA A 251 14.68 -20.03 4.19
N PRO A 252 14.26 -20.58 3.03
CA PRO A 252 15.16 -21.26 2.10
C PRO A 252 16.39 -20.42 1.75
N ALA A 253 17.49 -21.09 1.37
CA ALA A 253 18.81 -20.47 1.19
C ALA A 253 18.79 -19.22 0.28
N GLU A 254 18.00 -19.26 -0.80
CA GLU A 254 17.81 -18.15 -1.75
C GLU A 254 17.25 -16.86 -1.12
N HIS A 255 16.49 -16.97 -0.03
CA HIS A 255 15.85 -15.84 0.65
C HIS A 255 16.37 -15.63 2.08
N GLN A 256 17.33 -16.46 2.53
CA GLN A 256 17.79 -16.48 3.90
C GLN A 256 18.46 -15.16 4.32
N ALA A 257 19.22 -14.52 3.44
CA ALA A 257 19.87 -13.23 3.73
C ALA A 257 18.83 -12.12 3.99
N LEU A 258 17.81 -12.03 3.12
CA LEU A 258 16.71 -11.08 3.27
C LEU A 258 15.89 -11.37 4.53
N TYR A 259 15.62 -12.65 4.80
CA TYR A 259 14.92 -13.10 6.00
C TYR A 259 15.64 -12.69 7.27
N ARG A 260 16.95 -12.96 7.36
CA ARG A 260 17.79 -12.59 8.50
C ARG A 260 17.82 -11.08 8.71
N ARG A 261 17.98 -10.30 7.64
CA ARG A 261 17.88 -8.84 7.70
C ARG A 261 16.56 -8.37 8.30
N GLY A 262 15.43 -8.96 7.88
CA GLY A 262 14.12 -8.65 8.45
C GLY A 262 14.02 -8.96 9.94
N VAL A 263 14.56 -10.11 10.36
CA VAL A 263 14.66 -10.51 11.77
C VAL A 263 15.53 -9.55 12.58
N GLU A 264 16.70 -9.16 12.06
CA GLU A 264 17.63 -8.25 12.72
C GLU A 264 16.99 -6.88 12.95
N LEU A 265 16.28 -6.34 11.95
CA LEU A 265 15.55 -5.09 12.05
C LEU A 265 14.45 -5.16 13.14
N ILE A 266 13.72 -6.28 13.23
CA ILE A 266 12.74 -6.50 14.30
C ILE A 266 13.43 -6.48 15.67
N ARG A 267 14.55 -7.20 15.84
CA ARG A 267 15.30 -7.26 17.11
C ARG A 267 15.96 -5.93 17.48
N ALA A 268 16.33 -5.12 16.49
CA ALA A 268 16.90 -3.79 16.68
C ALA A 268 15.84 -2.69 16.97
N GLY A 269 14.58 -3.07 17.22
CA GLY A 269 13.50 -2.13 17.54
C GLY A 269 13.03 -1.29 16.34
N GLN A 270 13.42 -1.64 15.11
CA GLN A 270 12.92 -0.99 13.90
C GLN A 270 11.48 -1.43 13.56
N VAL A 271 10.96 -2.42 14.29
CA VAL A 271 9.55 -2.81 14.28
C VAL A 271 9.04 -2.80 15.70
N THR A 272 7.98 -2.03 15.95
CA THR A 272 7.30 -1.97 17.25
C THR A 272 5.99 -2.73 17.22
N PHE A 273 5.64 -3.33 18.34
CA PHE A 273 4.40 -4.06 18.54
C PHE A 273 3.58 -3.33 19.59
N ARG A 274 2.32 -3.03 19.28
CA ARG A 274 1.46 -2.26 20.19
C ARG A 274 1.12 -3.03 21.47
N ASP A 275 0.99 -4.35 21.35
CA ASP A 275 0.77 -5.26 22.47
C ASP A 275 2.02 -6.14 22.64
N PRO A 276 2.68 -6.14 23.81
CA PRO A 276 3.83 -7.00 24.09
C PRO A 276 3.57 -8.48 23.83
N ALA A 277 2.32 -8.95 23.97
CA ALA A 277 1.95 -10.33 23.68
C ALA A 277 2.14 -10.69 22.19
N LEU A 278 1.99 -9.72 21.28
CA LEU A 278 2.23 -9.91 19.85
C LEU A 278 3.71 -10.14 19.55
N TYR A 279 4.58 -9.34 20.16
CA TYR A 279 6.02 -9.53 20.04
C TYR A 279 6.44 -10.88 20.61
N ALA A 280 5.93 -11.25 21.79
CA ALA A 280 6.21 -12.54 22.40
C ALA A 280 5.72 -13.72 21.53
N ALA A 281 4.54 -13.63 20.93
CA ALA A 281 4.00 -14.65 20.04
C ALA A 281 4.85 -14.81 18.77
N LEU A 282 5.27 -13.70 18.14
CA LEU A 282 6.18 -13.73 17.00
C LEU A 282 7.55 -14.30 17.40
N ALA A 283 8.15 -13.81 18.48
CA ALA A 283 9.46 -14.25 18.95
C ALA A 283 9.50 -15.75 19.24
N ARG A 284 8.49 -16.32 19.91
CA ARG A 284 8.34 -17.78 20.08
C ARG A 284 8.35 -18.51 18.74
N ARG A 285 7.65 -17.97 17.74
CA ARG A 285 7.55 -18.57 16.41
C ARG A 285 8.85 -18.50 15.62
N LEU A 286 9.61 -17.42 15.79
CA LEU A 286 10.90 -17.19 15.14
C LEU A 286 12.07 -17.86 15.88
N GLY A 287 11.84 -18.35 17.10
CA GLY A 287 12.87 -18.99 17.93
C GLY A 287 13.80 -18.00 18.64
N PHE A 288 13.32 -16.79 18.94
CA PHE A 288 14.07 -15.82 19.76
C PHE A 288 13.71 -15.96 21.24
N VAL A 289 14.70 -15.75 22.10
CA VAL A 289 14.47 -15.50 23.52
C VAL A 289 14.06 -14.03 23.67
N VAL A 290 12.91 -13.78 24.29
CA VAL A 290 12.48 -12.43 24.65
C VAL A 290 13.03 -12.13 26.04
N ASP A 291 14.00 -11.22 26.14
CA ASP A 291 14.29 -10.58 27.43
C ASP A 291 13.13 -9.64 27.71
N LEU A 292 12.08 -10.18 28.34
CA LEU A 292 11.05 -9.35 28.98
C LEU A 292 11.71 -8.77 30.22
N ASP A 293 12.04 -7.49 30.17
CA ASP A 293 12.55 -6.77 31.32
C ASP A 293 11.54 -6.92 32.49
N PRO A 294 11.93 -7.51 33.64
CA PRO A 294 11.01 -7.72 34.75
C PRO A 294 10.89 -6.44 35.58
N ALA A 295 10.14 -5.45 35.09
CA ALA A 295 9.61 -4.31 35.85
C ALA A 295 8.51 -3.64 34.99
N GLU A 296 7.27 -3.44 35.45
CA GLU A 296 6.89 -2.74 36.67
C GLU A 296 5.73 -3.46 37.38
N SER A 297 5.99 -3.86 38.63
CA SER A 297 5.01 -4.16 39.67
C SER A 297 4.82 -2.93 40.56
#